data_AF-A0A1G2VEI5-F1
#
_entry.id   AF-A0A1G2VEI5-F1
#
_cell.length_a   1.000
_cell.length_b   1.000
_cell.length_c   1.000
_cell.angle_alpha   90.00
_cell.angle_beta   90.00
_cell.angle_gamma   90.00
#
_symmetry.space_group_name_H-M   'P 1'
#
loop_
_entity.id
_entity.type
_entity.pdbx_description
1 polymer ?
#
loop_
_entity_poly.entity_id
_entity_poly.type
_entity_poly.pdbx_seq_one_letter_code
_entity_poly.pdbx_strand_id
1 'polypeptide(L)'
;MTDDTQPATKGDVRQAQEELAMIVAKSFANVVTKEDAKQFATKDDLKKLAKKVDGLQSSQLAILSVVQSIDQQLREHKTHPDRIARLERSVFR
;
A
#
# COMPACT_ATOMS: atom_id res chain seq x y z
N MET A 1 -54.84 -33.79 -35.59
CA MET A 1 -53.76 -32.92 -35.08
C MET A 1 -52.53 -33.24 -35.89
N THR A 2 -52.28 -32.48 -36.95
CA THR A 2 -51.06 -32.60 -37.75
C THR A 2 -49.94 -31.89 -36.99
N ASP A 3 -48.81 -32.57 -36.86
CA ASP A 3 -47.60 -32.01 -36.27
C ASP A 3 -46.93 -31.12 -37.33
N ASP A 4 -47.19 -29.82 -37.26
CA ASP A 4 -46.69 -28.80 -38.19
C ASP A 4 -45.24 -28.40 -37.86
N THR A 5 -44.38 -29.34 -37.44
CA THR A 5 -42.95 -29.04 -37.26
C THR A 5 -42.23 -29.01 -38.60
N GLN A 6 -42.04 -27.80 -39.13
CA GLN A 6 -41.16 -27.54 -40.27
C GLN A 6 -39.69 -27.80 -39.86
N PRO A 7 -38.91 -28.59 -40.62
CA PRO A 7 -37.53 -28.90 -40.26
C PRO A 7 -36.65 -27.65 -40.34
N ALA A 8 -35.82 -27.43 -39.32
CA ALA A 8 -34.87 -26.31 -39.29
C ALA A 8 -33.88 -26.38 -40.46
N THR A 9 -33.63 -25.23 -41.08
CA THR A 9 -32.68 -25.07 -42.17
C THR A 9 -31.27 -24.81 -41.62
N LYS A 10 -30.25 -24.94 -42.48
CA LYS A 10 -28.88 -24.53 -42.13
C LYS A 10 -28.78 -23.04 -41.79
N GLY A 11 -29.67 -22.21 -42.35
CA GLY A 11 -29.74 -20.78 -42.05
C GLY A 11 -30.17 -20.54 -40.60
N ASP A 12 -31.17 -21.27 -40.12
CA ASP A 12 -31.71 -21.15 -38.76
C ASP A 12 -30.65 -21.51 -37.71
N VAL A 13 -29.88 -22.58 -37.96
CA VAL A 13 -28.77 -22.99 -37.08
C VAL A 13 -27.68 -21.92 -37.04
N ARG A 14 -27.34 -21.33 -38.19
CA ARG A 14 -26.31 -20.28 -38.26
C ARG A 14 -26.76 -19.02 -37.53
N GLN A 15 -28.01 -18.61 -37.68
CA GLN A 15 -28.56 -17.46 -36.97
C GLN A 15 -28.54 -17.68 -35.45
N ALA A 16 -28.98 -18.85 -34.98
CA ALA A 16 -28.94 -19.19 -33.56
C ALA A 16 -27.50 -19.19 -33.01
N GLN A 17 -26.50 -19.61 -33.79
CA GLN A 17 -25.09 -19.53 -33.41
C GLN A 17 -24.62 -18.08 -33.24
N GLU A 18 -24.99 -17.19 -34.15
CA GLU A 18 -24.62 -15.76 -34.10
C GLU A 18 -25.30 -15.05 -32.90
N GLU A 19 -26.58 -15.34 -32.64
CA GLU A 19 -27.31 -14.81 -31.48
C GLU A 19 -26.70 -15.28 -30.15
N LEU A 20 -26.38 -16.57 -30.03
CA LEU A 20 -25.69 -17.11 -28.85
C LEU A 20 -24.32 -16.46 -28.65
N ALA A 21 -23.54 -16.27 -29.71
CA ALA A 21 -22.24 -15.60 -29.62
C ALA A 21 -22.37 -14.16 -29.11
N MET A 22 -23.37 -13.41 -29.59
CA MET A 22 -23.67 -12.05 -29.13
C MET A 22 -24.09 -12.00 -27.66
N ILE A 23 -24.97 -12.92 -27.23
CA ILE A 23 -25.41 -13.01 -25.84
C ILE A 23 -24.22 -13.29 -24.92
N VAL A 24 -23.40 -14.27 -25.27
CA VAL A 24 -22.19 -14.62 -24.50
C VAL A 24 -21.25 -13.42 -24.41
N ALA A 25 -20.94 -12.76 -25.54
CA ALA A 25 -20.06 -11.59 -25.54
C ALA A 25 -20.58 -10.46 -24.63
N LYS A 26 -21.89 -10.17 -24.69
CA LYS A 26 -22.52 -9.12 -23.88
C LYS A 26 -22.56 -9.48 -22.39
N SER A 27 -22.77 -10.74 -22.04
CA SER A 27 -22.78 -11.21 -20.65
C SER A 27 -21.43 -11.04 -19.94
N PHE A 28 -20.31 -11.03 -20.68
CA PHE A 28 -18.97 -10.89 -20.13
C PHE A 28 -18.34 -9.51 -20.33
N ALA A 29 -19.05 -8.55 -20.93
CA ALA A 29 -18.52 -7.23 -21.27
C ALA A 29 -17.99 -6.42 -20.07
N ASN A 30 -18.48 -6.69 -18.85
CA ASN A 30 -18.08 -5.98 -17.63
C ASN A 30 -17.25 -6.84 -16.68
N VAL A 31 -16.72 -7.97 -17.14
CA VAL A 31 -15.85 -8.82 -16.30
C VAL A 31 -14.43 -8.28 -16.37
N VAL A 32 -13.81 -8.15 -15.19
CA VAL A 32 -12.41 -7.77 -15.04
C VAL A 32 -11.53 -8.73 -15.81
N THR A 33 -10.74 -8.18 -16.72
CA THR A 33 -9.78 -8.94 -17.54
C THR A 33 -8.45 -9.10 -16.80
N LYS A 34 -7.60 -9.98 -17.33
CA LYS A 34 -6.21 -10.09 -16.85
C LYS A 34 -5.43 -8.80 -17.04
N GLU A 35 -5.77 -8.00 -18.05
CA GLU A 35 -5.08 -6.74 -18.31
C GLU A 35 -5.49 -5.68 -17.29
N ASP A 36 -6.77 -5.64 -16.91
CA ASP A 36 -7.27 -4.76 -15.84
C ASP A 36 -6.58 -5.07 -14.51
N ALA A 37 -6.33 -6.35 -14.22
CA ALA A 37 -5.69 -6.79 -12.99
C ALA A 37 -4.21 -6.33 -12.85
N LYS A 38 -3.52 -6.02 -13.96
CA LYS A 38 -2.11 -5.58 -13.93
C LYS A 38 -1.90 -4.23 -13.24
N GLN A 39 -2.96 -3.43 -13.09
CA GLN A 39 -2.88 -2.12 -12.41
C GLN A 39 -2.80 -2.25 -10.88
N PHE A 40 -3.09 -3.43 -10.33
CA PHE A 40 -3.07 -3.66 -8.89
C PHE A 40 -1.70 -4.11 -8.38
N ALA A 41 -1.35 -3.65 -7.18
CA ALA A 41 -0.14 -4.09 -6.50
C ALA A 41 -0.19 -5.59 -6.17
N THR A 42 0.94 -6.26 -6.31
CA THR A 42 1.07 -7.68 -5.98
C THR A 42 1.41 -7.88 -4.50
N LYS A 43 1.29 -9.12 -4.02
CA LYS A 43 1.75 -9.48 -2.66
C LYS A 43 3.23 -9.16 -2.43
N ASP A 44 4.06 -9.30 -3.45
CA ASP A 44 5.49 -9.03 -3.32
C ASP A 44 5.80 -7.54 -3.29
N ASP A 45 4.98 -6.71 -3.94
CA ASP A 45 5.08 -5.25 -3.79
C ASP A 45 4.77 -4.82 -2.36
N LEU A 46 3.75 -5.42 -1.73
CA LEU A 46 3.41 -5.17 -0.32
C LEU A 46 4.53 -5.60 0.63
N LYS A 47 5.17 -6.76 0.38
CA LYS A 47 6.33 -7.19 1.19
C LYS A 47 7.53 -6.24 1.06
N LYS A 48 7.79 -5.74 -0.15
CA LYS A 48 8.86 -4.73 -0.38
C LYS A 48 8.52 -3.44 0.37
N LEU A 49 7.26 -3.02 0.37
CA LEU A 49 6.81 -1.85 1.10
C LEU A 49 6.98 -2.04 2.62
N ALA A 50 6.57 -3.18 3.17
CA ALA A 50 6.73 -3.49 4.59
C ALA A 50 8.19 -3.37 5.04
N LYS A 51 9.13 -4.01 4.32
CA LYS A 51 10.56 -3.90 4.63
C LYS A 51 11.09 -2.47 4.62
N LYS A 52 10.61 -1.63 3.69
CA LYS A 52 11.00 -0.21 3.65
C LYS A 52 10.48 0.54 4.88
N VAL A 53 9.23 0.28 5.26
CA VAL A 53 8.62 0.88 6.46
C VAL A 53 9.38 0.45 7.72
N ASP A 54 9.72 -0.83 7.85
CA ASP A 54 10.50 -1.33 8.99
C ASP A 54 11.88 -0.64 9.10
N GLY A 55 12.55 -0.44 7.96
CA GLY A 55 13.82 0.27 7.90
C GLY A 55 13.69 1.75 8.31
N LEU A 56 12.64 2.42 7.84
CA LEU A 56 12.34 3.81 8.24
C LEU A 56 12.00 3.92 9.73
N GLN A 57 11.22 2.98 10.27
CA GLN A 57 10.89 2.97 11.69
C GLN A 57 12.15 2.75 12.55
N SER A 58 13.05 1.88 12.11
CA SER A 58 14.32 1.63 12.80
C SER A 58 15.19 2.88 12.84
N SER A 59 15.32 3.61 11.72
CA SER A 59 16.09 4.86 11.69
C SER A 59 15.44 5.96 12.52
N GLN A 60 14.10 6.06 12.54
CA GLN A 60 13.35 7.00 13.39
C GLN A 60 13.60 6.76 14.87
N LEU A 61 13.61 5.49 15.33
CA LEU A 61 13.93 5.16 16.72
C LEU A 61 15.36 5.56 17.10
N ALA A 62 16.33 5.34 16.21
CA ALA A 62 17.71 5.76 16.43
C ALA A 62 17.82 7.30 16.55
N ILE A 63 17.16 8.04 15.65
CA ILE A 63 17.12 9.51 15.70
C ILE A 63 16.50 9.99 17.02
N LEU A 64 15.39 9.39 17.46
CA LEU A 64 14.74 9.76 18.71
C LEU A 64 15.68 9.58 19.91
N SER A 65 16.44 8.48 19.95
CA SER A 65 17.44 8.25 21.00
C SER A 65 18.55 9.31 21.01
N VAL A 66 19.03 9.71 19.83
CA VAL A 66 20.02 10.79 19.70
C VAL A 66 19.45 12.12 20.18
N VAL A 67 18.22 12.46 19.76
CA VAL A 67 17.55 13.70 20.18
C VAL A 67 17.37 13.74 21.71
N GLN A 68 16.93 12.64 22.32
CA GLN A 68 16.79 12.55 23.78
C GLN A 68 18.13 12.73 24.50
N SER A 69 19.21 12.18 23.93
CA SER A 69 20.56 12.33 24.48
C SER A 69 21.04 13.79 24.38
N ILE A 70 20.80 14.44 23.24
CA ILE A 70 21.12 15.87 23.04
C ILE A 70 20.34 16.74 24.03
N ASP A 71 19.04 16.49 24.19
CA ASP A 71 18.21 17.23 25.14
C ASP A 71 18.71 17.10 26.58
N GLN A 72 19.18 15.90 26.96
CA GLN A 72 19.77 15.66 28.28
C GLN A 72 21.07 16.46 28.46
N GLN A 73 21.97 16.40 27.48
CA GLN A 73 23.22 17.15 27.51
C GLN A 73 22.98 18.67 27.56
N LEU A 74 21.98 19.17 26.83
CA LEU A 74 21.61 20.58 26.86
C LEU A 74 21.08 21.01 28.23
N ARG A 75 20.29 20.15 28.90
CA ARG A 75 19.83 20.42 30.28
C ARG A 75 21.00 20.52 31.24
N GLU A 76 21.96 19.61 31.16
CA GLU A 76 23.15 19.62 32.01
C GLU A 76 23.99 20.88 31.77
N HIS A 77 24.25 21.21 30.51
CA HIS A 77 25.03 22.39 30.14
C HIS A 77 24.41 23.69 30.67
N LYS A 78 23.07 23.80 30.67
CA LYS A 78 22.35 24.96 31.23
C LYS A 78 22.61 25.17 32.73
N THR A 79 23.00 24.14 33.47
CA THR A 79 23.32 24.25 34.91
C THR A 79 24.76 24.69 35.18
N HIS A 80 25.64 24.68 34.17
CA HIS A 80 27.06 24.97 34.36
C HIS A 80 27.32 26.38 34.90
N PRO A 81 26.66 27.45 34.42
CA PRO A 81 26.88 28.79 34.96
C PRO A 81 26.64 28.88 36.47
N ASP A 82 25.55 28.28 36.97
CA ASP A 82 25.23 28.28 38.40
C ASP A 82 26.24 27.48 39.22
N ARG A 83 26.68 26.34 38.69
CA ARG A 83 27.72 25.50 39.30
C ARG A 83 29.05 26.25 39.39
N ILE A 84 29.45 26.94 38.32
CA ILE A 84 30.64 27.77 38.26
C ILE A 84 30.54 28.91 39.29
N ALA A 85 29.44 29.66 39.28
CA ALA A 85 29.23 30.77 40.21
C ALA A 85 29.26 30.30 41.68
N ARG A 86 28.76 29.10 41.98
CA ARG A 86 28.85 28.49 43.32
C ARG A 86 30.30 28.14 43.68
N LEU A 87 31.07 27.57 42.77
CA LEU A 87 32.47 27.22 43.00
C LEU A 87 33.33 28.47 43.21
N GLU A 88 33.14 29.50 42.38
CA GLU A 88 33.85 30.78 42.52
C GLU A 88 33.64 31.39 43.91
N ARG A 89 32.39 31.38 44.41
CA ARG A 89 32.08 31.85 45.77
C ARG A 89 32.71 31.01 46.88
N SER A 90 32.97 29.72 46.65
CA SER A 90 33.53 28.82 47.66
C SER A 90 35.06 28.83 47.71
N VAL A 91 35.72 29.20 46.61
CA VAL A 91 37.18 29.14 46.47
C VAL A 91 37.81 30.52 46.69
N PHE A 92 37.15 31.59 46.25
CA PHE A 92 37.71 32.94 46.24
C PHE A 92 37.10 33.88 47.30
N ARG A 93 36.37 33.34 48.28
CA ARG A 93 35.94 34.09 49.48
C ARG A 93 36.63 33.55 50.73
#